data_AF-A0A0F9SS54-F1
#
_entry.id   AF-A0A0F9SS54-F1
#
_cell.length_a   1.000
_cell.length_b   1.000
_cell.length_c   1.000
_cell.angle_alpha   90.00
_cell.angle_beta   90.00
_cell.angle_gamma   90.00
#
_symmetry.space_group_name_H-M   'P 1'
#
loop_
_entity.id
_entity.type
_entity.pdbx_description
1 polymer ?
#
loop_
_entity_poly.entity_id
_entity_poly.type
_entity_poly.pdbx_seq_one_letter_code
_entity_poly.pdbx_strand_id
1 'polypeptide(L)'
;MPIDFFEPPSAILASGTKEGVEIGGSKLILSIDASHNLHSEGVIFSELSWGAFYQEEGLTDQIDTFLTKEYDSVREDPEALVKTIIDSIYNIMNKQKLFYGVIDFEVDAFLNQNTVIPGLKLDYHIINKLLDAHKKTRDEALFPRISSGEGERKKIKLEFQGDKKVKLHLNGTKLEDYADILRMAKGFATGIVCTSRGAANLYIMSDNITFKEDIIPELYIDQENLVIIDMGIERELLFPISWFRIDLGIKSLETLDLWDKIKDNPKLIKALEYYERYILGLIQKKFKVMASVIGTDFGDDFDNLSPIERRQALRDMSQAIRKLTEEYKK
;
A
#
# COMPACT_ATOMS: atom_id res chain seq x y z
N MET A 1 9.74 11.91 -4.74
CA MET A 1 10.22 12.28 -3.39
C MET A 1 10.01 11.07 -2.51
N PRO A 2 11.08 10.56 -1.88
CA PRO A 2 11.00 9.36 -1.05
C PRO A 2 10.26 9.64 0.25
N ILE A 3 9.54 8.64 0.74
CA ILE A 3 8.77 8.64 1.98
C ILE A 3 9.39 7.63 2.95
N ASP A 4 9.24 7.85 4.26
CA ASP A 4 9.66 6.84 5.24
C ASP A 4 8.57 5.77 5.37
N PHE A 5 8.97 4.50 5.36
CA PHE A 5 8.12 3.38 5.74
C PHE A 5 8.67 2.77 7.04
N PHE A 6 7.92 2.98 8.12
CA PHE A 6 8.24 2.51 9.47
C PHE A 6 7.71 1.09 9.72
N GLU A 7 8.55 0.29 10.38
CA GLU A 7 8.35 -1.13 10.63
C GLU A 7 7.98 -1.89 9.34
N PRO A 8 8.78 -1.75 8.26
CA PRO A 8 8.47 -2.41 6.99
C PRO A 8 8.49 -3.94 7.16
N PRO A 9 7.65 -4.69 6.43
CA PRO A 9 7.70 -6.14 6.47
C PRO A 9 9.04 -6.64 5.93
N SER A 10 9.55 -7.74 6.48
CA SER A 10 10.76 -8.39 6.00
C SER A 10 10.68 -8.72 4.50
N ALA A 11 9.48 -8.97 3.97
CA ALA A 11 9.22 -9.30 2.57
C ALA A 11 9.67 -8.22 1.56
N ILE A 12 9.66 -6.93 1.92
CA ILE A 12 10.14 -5.87 1.03
C ILE A 12 11.68 -5.80 0.96
N LEU A 13 12.34 -6.51 1.88
CA LEU A 13 13.79 -6.60 2.02
C LEU A 13 14.32 -7.98 1.65
N ALA A 14 13.45 -8.84 1.14
CA ALA A 14 13.79 -10.21 0.83
C ALA A 14 14.99 -10.28 -0.11
N SER A 15 15.89 -11.18 0.23
CA SER A 15 17.21 -11.29 -0.39
C SER A 15 17.46 -12.69 -0.94
N GLY A 16 18.48 -12.82 -1.77
CA GLY A 16 18.99 -14.13 -2.16
C GLY A 16 20.47 -14.07 -2.48
N THR A 17 21.05 -15.26 -2.59
CA THR A 17 22.44 -15.54 -2.96
C THR A 17 22.49 -16.73 -3.93
N LYS A 18 23.69 -17.11 -4.38
CA LYS A 18 23.87 -18.37 -5.14
C LYS A 18 23.41 -19.62 -4.40
N GLU A 19 23.36 -19.58 -3.07
CA GLU A 19 23.00 -20.74 -2.23
C GLU A 19 21.49 -20.87 -2.01
N GLY A 20 20.72 -19.79 -2.18
CA GLY A 20 19.29 -19.80 -1.92
C GLY A 20 18.65 -18.43 -2.06
N VAL A 21 17.33 -18.39 -1.88
CA VAL A 21 16.55 -17.16 -1.94
C VAL A 21 15.50 -17.15 -0.85
N GLU A 22 15.16 -15.96 -0.36
CA GLU A 22 13.99 -15.79 0.49
C GLU A 22 12.73 -15.88 -0.37
N ILE A 23 11.71 -16.57 0.15
CA ILE A 23 10.44 -16.82 -0.53
C ILE A 23 9.28 -16.60 0.44
N GLY A 24 8.09 -16.36 -0.10
CA GLY A 24 6.86 -16.21 0.66
C GLY A 24 6.22 -14.85 0.41
N GLY A 25 5.83 -14.15 1.47
CA GLY A 25 5.18 -12.85 1.30
C GLY A 25 4.68 -12.24 2.60
N SER A 26 4.11 -11.05 2.48
CA SER A 26 3.53 -10.36 3.62
C SER A 26 2.35 -9.51 3.20
N LYS A 27 1.25 -9.64 3.94
CA LYS A 27 0.04 -8.83 3.82
C LYS A 27 -0.20 -8.10 5.13
N LEU A 28 -0.34 -6.78 5.07
CA LEU A 28 -0.46 -5.95 6.27
C LEU A 28 -1.36 -4.72 6.07
N ILE A 29 -1.88 -4.24 7.18
CA ILE A 29 -2.63 -2.98 7.28
C ILE A 29 -1.64 -1.83 7.38
N LEU A 30 -1.83 -0.82 6.51
CA LEU A 30 -1.03 0.39 6.47
C LEU A 30 -1.78 1.59 7.05
N SER A 31 -1.01 2.46 7.70
CA SER A 31 -1.45 3.82 8.00
C SER A 31 -0.50 4.86 7.43
N ILE A 32 -1.00 6.09 7.34
CA ILE A 32 -0.25 7.28 6.94
C ILE A 32 -0.33 8.34 8.04
N ASP A 33 0.79 9.01 8.31
CA ASP A 33 0.84 10.16 9.23
C ASP A 33 0.76 11.52 8.50
N ALA A 34 0.74 12.61 9.26
CA ALA A 34 0.65 13.96 8.70
C ALA A 34 1.87 14.33 7.82
N SER A 35 3.01 13.68 8.03
CA SER A 35 4.25 13.88 7.27
C SER A 35 4.37 12.95 6.06
N HIS A 36 3.29 12.25 5.69
CA HIS A 36 3.26 11.33 4.56
C HIS A 36 4.12 10.06 4.75
N ASN A 37 4.44 9.68 5.98
CA ASN A 37 5.15 8.42 6.21
C ASN A 37 4.15 7.27 6.34
N LEU A 38 4.55 6.10 5.82
CA LEU A 38 3.79 4.87 5.95
C LEU A 38 4.21 4.12 7.21
N HIS A 39 3.25 3.41 7.82
CA HIS A 39 3.49 2.60 9.01
C HIS A 39 2.72 1.28 8.89
N SER A 40 3.38 0.20 9.29
CA SER A 40 2.72 -1.09 9.50
C SER A 40 1.94 -1.06 10.82
N GLU A 41 0.64 -1.37 10.78
CA GLU A 41 -0.23 -1.32 11.97
C GLU A 41 -0.72 -2.69 12.44
N GLY A 42 -0.84 -3.65 11.52
CA GLY A 42 -1.26 -5.02 11.81
C GLY A 42 -0.89 -5.97 10.69
N VAL A 43 -0.27 -7.10 11.04
CA VAL A 43 0.09 -8.16 10.11
C VAL A 43 -1.11 -9.09 9.92
N ILE A 44 -1.56 -9.26 8.69
CA ILE A 44 -2.59 -10.25 8.34
C ILE A 44 -1.92 -11.60 8.09
N PHE A 45 -0.79 -11.56 7.40
CA PHE A 45 0.06 -12.69 7.12
C PHE A 45 1.48 -12.20 6.86
N SER A 46 2.46 -12.93 7.35
CA SER A 46 3.87 -12.80 7.01
C SER A 46 4.49 -14.18 7.04
N GLU A 47 5.00 -14.62 5.90
CA GLU A 47 5.74 -15.87 5.79
C GLU A 47 7.01 -15.58 4.99
N LEU A 48 8.14 -15.91 5.60
CA LEU A 48 9.40 -15.94 4.89
C LEU A 48 10.10 -17.25 5.18
N SER A 49 10.49 -17.91 4.10
CA SER A 49 11.31 -19.10 4.14
C SER A 49 12.59 -18.87 3.34
N TRP A 50 13.66 -19.56 3.70
CA TRP A 50 14.85 -19.69 2.88
C TRP A 50 14.71 -20.94 2.02
N GLY A 51 14.58 -20.76 0.71
CA GLY A 51 14.66 -21.83 -0.27
C GLY A 51 16.11 -22.02 -0.71
N ALA A 52 16.77 -23.09 -0.25
CA ALA A 52 18.14 -23.39 -0.67
C ALA A 52 18.14 -24.10 -2.02
N PHE A 53 19.02 -23.67 -2.94
CA PHE A 53 19.13 -24.29 -4.25
C PHE A 53 19.96 -25.57 -4.23
N TYR A 54 19.70 -26.46 -5.19
CA TYR A 54 20.61 -27.55 -5.48
C TYR A 54 22.02 -27.03 -5.78
N GLN A 55 23.02 -27.75 -5.30
CA GLN A 55 24.44 -27.44 -5.57
C GLN A 55 24.96 -28.16 -6.84
N GLU A 56 24.13 -29.02 -7.44
CA GLU A 56 24.46 -29.77 -8.65
C GLU A 56 24.39 -28.87 -9.90
N GLU A 57 25.41 -28.94 -10.74
CA GLU A 57 25.50 -28.17 -11.98
C GLU A 57 24.32 -28.49 -12.92
N GLY A 58 23.58 -27.47 -13.32
CA GLY A 58 22.36 -27.60 -14.13
C GLY A 58 21.05 -27.67 -13.33
N LEU A 59 21.11 -27.81 -12.00
CA LEU A 59 19.94 -27.75 -11.10
C LEU A 59 19.96 -26.54 -10.15
N THR A 60 20.97 -25.67 -10.24
CA THR A 60 21.20 -24.53 -9.34
C THR A 60 20.10 -23.47 -9.29
N ASP A 61 19.07 -23.60 -10.14
CA ASP A 61 17.89 -22.75 -10.15
C ASP A 61 16.65 -23.42 -9.51
N GLN A 62 16.76 -24.69 -9.08
CA GLN A 62 15.70 -25.44 -8.42
C GLN A 62 15.92 -25.45 -6.91
N ILE A 63 14.84 -25.24 -6.15
CA ILE A 63 14.89 -25.26 -4.69
C ILE A 63 14.89 -26.73 -4.22
N ASP A 64 15.90 -27.10 -3.43
CA ASP A 64 16.05 -28.42 -2.82
C ASP A 64 15.37 -28.49 -1.46
N THR A 65 15.60 -27.49 -0.61
CA THR A 65 15.07 -27.47 0.76
C THR A 65 14.50 -26.12 1.14
N PHE A 66 13.56 -26.13 2.09
CA PHE A 66 12.92 -24.94 2.64
C PHE A 66 13.16 -24.88 4.15
N LEU A 67 13.57 -23.72 4.63
CA LEU A 67 13.66 -23.42 6.05
C LEU A 67 12.84 -22.17 6.37
N THR A 68 11.74 -22.34 7.11
CA THR A 68 10.92 -21.22 7.58
C THR A 68 11.71 -20.34 8.55
N LYS A 69 11.82 -19.06 8.22
CA LYS A 69 12.46 -18.01 9.04
C LYS A 69 11.43 -17.22 9.82
N GLU A 70 10.30 -16.92 9.21
CA GLU A 70 9.22 -16.11 9.76
C GLU A 70 7.88 -16.72 9.38
N TYR A 71 6.96 -16.83 10.35
CA TYR A 71 5.58 -17.19 10.10
C TYR A 71 4.66 -16.56 11.15
N ASP A 72 3.79 -15.67 10.72
CA ASP A 72 2.68 -15.10 11.48
C ASP A 72 1.48 -14.97 10.56
N SER A 73 0.31 -15.48 10.96
CA SER A 73 -0.86 -15.48 10.08
C SER A 73 -2.15 -15.51 10.86
N VAL A 74 -2.99 -14.51 10.58
CA VAL A 74 -4.41 -14.49 10.97
C VAL A 74 -5.31 -14.64 9.73
N ARG A 75 -4.72 -14.88 8.55
CA ARG A 75 -5.44 -14.97 7.26
C ARG A 75 -6.56 -16.01 7.25
N GLU A 76 -6.39 -17.08 8.02
CA GLU A 76 -7.31 -18.23 8.06
C GLU A 76 -8.15 -18.29 9.35
N ASP A 77 -7.95 -17.33 10.27
CA ASP A 77 -8.67 -17.21 11.53
C ASP A 77 -9.56 -15.96 11.56
N PRO A 78 -10.89 -16.09 11.40
CA PRO A 78 -11.81 -14.97 11.40
C PRO A 78 -11.79 -14.14 12.69
N GLU A 79 -11.63 -14.77 13.86
CA GLU A 79 -11.66 -14.06 15.14
C GLU A 79 -10.37 -13.26 15.35
N ALA A 80 -9.23 -13.87 15.05
CA ALA A 80 -7.93 -13.19 15.12
C ALA A 80 -7.83 -12.08 14.07
N LEU A 81 -8.39 -12.26 12.87
CA LEU A 81 -8.44 -11.22 11.85
C LEU A 81 -9.29 -10.03 12.30
N VAL A 82 -10.49 -10.27 12.84
CA VAL A 82 -11.35 -9.21 13.41
C VAL A 82 -10.60 -8.44 14.49
N LYS A 83 -9.95 -9.15 15.41
CA LYS A 83 -9.16 -8.53 16.47
C LYS A 83 -8.04 -7.66 15.90
N THR A 84 -7.28 -8.17 14.94
CA THR A 84 -6.18 -7.46 14.28
C THR A 84 -6.63 -6.17 13.61
N ILE A 85 -7.76 -6.21 12.88
CA ILE A 85 -8.33 -5.03 12.23
C ILE A 85 -8.77 -4.00 13.27
N ILE A 86 -9.48 -4.43 14.32
CA ILE A 86 -9.97 -3.55 15.39
C ILE A 86 -8.80 -2.88 16.12
N ASP A 87 -7.80 -3.66 16.53
CA ASP A 87 -6.63 -3.17 17.25
C ASP A 87 -5.84 -2.18 16.38
N SER A 88 -5.70 -2.46 15.08
CA SER A 88 -5.07 -1.55 14.10
C SER A 88 -5.83 -0.24 13.99
N ILE A 89 -7.16 -0.28 13.83
CA ILE A 89 -8.01 0.92 13.72
C ILE A 89 -7.86 1.81 14.96
N TYR A 90 -7.95 1.24 16.17
CA TYR A 90 -7.80 2.01 17.40
C TYR A 90 -6.38 2.57 17.55
N ASN A 91 -5.35 1.79 17.21
CA ASN A 91 -3.97 2.25 17.25
C ASN A 91 -3.74 3.45 16.30
N ILE A 92 -4.28 3.38 15.09
CA ILE A 92 -4.23 4.46 14.08
C ILE A 92 -4.85 5.74 14.64
N MET A 93 -6.06 5.66 15.22
CA MET A 93 -6.74 6.83 15.79
C MET A 93 -5.97 7.41 16.98
N ASN A 94 -5.52 6.54 17.90
CA ASN A 94 -4.80 6.95 19.10
C ASN A 94 -3.46 7.65 18.78
N LYS A 95 -2.80 7.24 17.68
CA LYS A 95 -1.57 7.83 17.19
C LYS A 95 -1.78 8.99 16.21
N GLN A 96 -3.02 9.46 16.03
CA GLN A 96 -3.37 10.54 15.11
C GLN A 96 -2.90 10.29 13.67
N LYS A 97 -3.12 9.07 13.17
CA LYS A 97 -2.83 8.67 11.80
C LYS A 97 -4.13 8.42 11.03
N LEU A 98 -4.02 8.01 9.78
CA LEU A 98 -5.13 7.56 8.93
C LEU A 98 -4.87 6.17 8.40
N PHE A 99 -5.90 5.33 8.36
CA PHE A 99 -5.89 4.09 7.61
C PHE A 99 -5.64 4.40 6.14
N TYR A 100 -4.54 3.88 5.61
CA TYR A 100 -4.09 4.13 4.26
C TYR A 100 -4.62 3.07 3.29
N GLY A 101 -4.56 1.81 3.70
CA GLY A 101 -4.92 0.68 2.86
C GLY A 101 -4.41 -0.65 3.40
N VAL A 102 -4.49 -1.67 2.56
CA VAL A 102 -3.85 -2.98 2.77
C VAL A 102 -2.80 -3.14 1.67
N ILE A 103 -1.59 -3.54 2.05
CA ILE A 103 -0.53 -3.86 1.10
C ILE A 103 -0.17 -5.34 1.19
N ASP A 104 0.11 -5.92 0.04
CA ASP A 104 0.55 -7.29 -0.17
C ASP A 104 1.89 -7.27 -0.90
N PHE A 105 2.83 -8.09 -0.44
CA PHE A 105 4.13 -8.32 -1.05
C PHE A 105 4.29 -9.81 -1.29
N GLU A 106 4.69 -10.16 -2.51
CA GLU A 106 4.96 -11.55 -2.89
C GLU A 106 6.44 -11.68 -3.27
N VAL A 107 7.17 -12.42 -2.44
CA VAL A 107 8.60 -12.66 -2.53
C VAL A 107 8.79 -13.99 -3.22
N ASP A 108 9.69 -14.04 -4.21
CA ASP A 108 9.92 -15.17 -5.13
C ASP A 108 9.11 -15.12 -6.42
N ALA A 109 8.21 -14.16 -6.55
CA ALA A 109 7.10 -14.30 -7.47
C ALA A 109 7.46 -14.13 -8.96
N PHE A 110 8.75 -14.00 -9.26
CA PHE A 110 9.30 -14.14 -10.61
C PHE A 110 9.66 -15.60 -10.95
N LEU A 111 9.95 -16.44 -9.95
CA LEU A 111 10.30 -17.86 -10.10
C LEU A 111 9.09 -18.74 -10.43
N ASN A 112 7.88 -18.25 -10.18
CA ASN A 112 6.64 -18.90 -10.57
C ASN A 112 6.13 -18.28 -11.87
N GLN A 113 5.90 -19.10 -12.91
CA GLN A 113 5.37 -18.63 -14.21
C GLN A 113 3.92 -18.11 -14.10
N ASN A 114 3.26 -18.37 -12.97
CA ASN A 114 1.96 -17.80 -12.63
C ASN A 114 2.19 -16.68 -11.62
N THR A 115 2.12 -15.42 -12.07
CA THR A 115 2.06 -14.30 -11.13
C THR A 115 0.82 -14.43 -10.27
N VAL A 116 0.98 -14.56 -8.95
CA VAL A 116 -0.16 -14.79 -8.04
C VAL A 116 -0.86 -13.47 -7.67
N ILE A 117 -0.21 -12.32 -7.84
CA ILE A 117 -0.82 -11.01 -7.56
C ILE A 117 -2.06 -10.75 -8.45
N PRO A 118 -3.27 -10.75 -7.88
CA PRO A 118 -4.48 -10.52 -8.65
C PRO A 118 -4.51 -9.10 -9.20
N GLY A 119 -4.91 -8.96 -10.48
CA GLY A 119 -5.01 -7.67 -11.15
C GLY A 119 -3.78 -7.28 -11.96
N LEU A 120 -2.65 -7.98 -11.78
CA LEU A 120 -1.48 -7.81 -12.65
C LEU A 120 -1.71 -8.55 -13.99
N LYS A 121 -1.60 -7.83 -15.11
CA LYS A 121 -1.69 -8.39 -16.46
C LYS A 121 -0.43 -8.02 -17.24
N LEU A 122 0.52 -8.95 -17.28
CA LEU A 122 1.77 -8.81 -18.04
C LEU A 122 1.87 -9.94 -19.07
N ASP A 123 2.64 -9.69 -20.12
CA ASP A 123 3.03 -10.73 -21.04
C ASP A 123 4.11 -11.63 -20.43
N TYR A 124 4.19 -12.87 -20.92
CA TYR A 124 5.21 -13.81 -20.46
C TYR A 124 6.63 -13.33 -20.73
N HIS A 125 6.83 -12.48 -21.75
CA HIS A 125 8.16 -11.95 -22.09
C HIS A 125 8.70 -11.04 -21.00
N ILE A 126 7.90 -10.09 -20.49
CA ILE A 126 8.32 -9.22 -19.38
C ILE A 126 8.56 -10.04 -18.10
N ILE A 127 7.71 -11.03 -17.81
CA ILE A 127 7.89 -11.92 -16.64
C ILE A 127 9.22 -12.66 -16.71
N ASN A 128 9.55 -13.26 -17.86
CA ASN A 128 10.81 -13.99 -18.03
C ASN A 128 12.02 -13.06 -17.91
N LYS A 129 11.96 -11.84 -18.46
CA LYS A 129 13.04 -10.85 -18.28
C LYS A 129 13.23 -10.47 -16.82
N LEU A 130 12.14 -10.25 -16.08
CA LEU A 130 12.18 -9.93 -14.64
C LEU A 130 12.78 -11.07 -13.83
N LEU A 131 12.44 -12.31 -14.18
CA LEU A 131 13.03 -13.50 -13.59
C LEU A 131 14.53 -13.58 -13.83
N ASP A 132 14.98 -13.41 -15.08
CA ASP A 132 16.40 -13.45 -15.42
C ASP A 132 17.18 -12.35 -14.67
N ALA A 133 16.60 -11.15 -14.56
CA ALA A 133 17.18 -10.04 -13.80
C ALA A 133 17.25 -10.34 -12.30
N HIS A 134 16.19 -10.90 -11.72
CA HIS A 134 16.15 -11.32 -10.33
C HIS A 134 17.26 -12.32 -10.03
N LYS A 135 17.43 -13.35 -10.88
CA LYS A 135 18.50 -14.35 -10.77
C LYS A 135 19.90 -13.73 -10.79
N LYS A 136 20.16 -12.78 -11.70
CA LYS A 136 21.46 -12.08 -11.77
C LYS A 136 21.75 -11.26 -10.52
N THR A 137 20.76 -10.47 -10.07
CA THR A 137 20.93 -9.58 -8.90
C THR A 137 21.27 -10.36 -7.63
N ARG A 138 20.66 -11.54 -7.49
CA ARG A 138 20.88 -12.45 -6.37
C ARG A 138 22.37 -12.71 -6.10
N ASP A 139 23.19 -12.71 -7.14
CA ASP A 139 24.62 -12.96 -7.01
C ASP A 139 25.41 -11.75 -6.47
N GLU A 140 24.82 -10.55 -6.44
CA GLU A 140 25.51 -9.27 -6.23
C GLU A 140 25.14 -8.55 -4.91
N ALA A 141 24.25 -9.12 -4.08
CA ALA A 141 23.87 -8.59 -2.75
C ALA A 141 23.41 -7.11 -2.74
N LEU A 142 22.62 -6.69 -3.73
CA LEU A 142 22.24 -5.27 -3.97
C LEU A 142 20.97 -4.78 -3.23
N PHE A 143 20.53 -5.47 -2.18
CA PHE A 143 19.23 -5.27 -1.52
C PHE A 143 19.11 -3.93 -0.73
N PRO A 144 17.88 -3.44 -0.48
CA PRO A 144 17.66 -2.18 0.25
C PRO A 144 18.26 -2.22 1.66
N ARG A 145 18.74 -1.08 2.16
CA ARG A 145 19.38 -1.00 3.47
C ARG A 145 18.38 -0.53 4.53
N ILE A 146 18.28 -1.27 5.62
CA ILE A 146 17.55 -0.81 6.82
C ILE A 146 18.35 0.33 7.43
N SER A 147 17.73 1.50 7.59
CA SER A 147 18.26 2.52 8.48
C SER A 147 17.70 2.27 9.88
N SER A 148 18.57 1.87 10.81
CA SER A 148 18.28 1.83 12.24
C SER A 148 19.42 2.54 12.95
N GLY A 149 19.24 3.80 13.32
CA GLY A 149 20.07 4.41 14.35
C GLY A 149 19.80 3.72 15.70
N GLU A 150 20.78 3.68 16.61
CA GLU A 150 20.55 3.19 17.97
C GLU A 150 19.36 3.93 18.61
N GLY A 151 18.29 3.20 18.93
CA GLY A 151 17.06 3.74 19.52
C GLY A 151 15.99 4.23 18.55
N GLU A 152 16.23 4.22 17.23
CA GLU A 152 15.22 4.57 16.22
C GLU A 152 14.40 3.35 15.79
N ARG A 153 13.10 3.57 15.51
CA ARG A 153 12.24 2.54 14.89
C ARG A 153 12.80 2.14 13.53
N LYS A 154 12.70 0.85 13.19
CA LYS A 154 13.19 0.33 11.90
C LYS A 154 12.44 1.04 10.79
N LYS A 155 13.16 1.60 9.81
CA LYS A 155 12.53 2.22 8.64
C LYS A 155 13.36 2.06 7.38
N ILE A 156 12.69 2.16 6.26
CA ILE A 156 13.29 2.19 4.92
C ILE A 156 12.76 3.40 4.15
N LYS A 157 13.55 3.85 3.17
CA LYS A 157 13.09 4.83 2.18
C LYS A 157 12.34 4.12 1.08
N LEU A 158 11.13 4.60 0.81
CA LEU A 158 10.27 4.11 -0.25
C LEU A 158 10.04 5.22 -1.28
N GLU A 159 10.08 4.88 -2.58
CA GLU A 159 9.64 5.80 -3.63
C GLU A 159 8.69 5.12 -4.61
N PHE A 160 7.54 5.76 -4.88
CA PHE A 160 6.62 5.33 -5.93
C PHE A 160 7.05 5.88 -7.29
N GLN A 161 7.10 5.01 -8.29
CA GLN A 161 7.45 5.33 -9.68
C GLN A 161 6.29 4.97 -10.62
N GLY A 162 6.21 5.65 -11.77
CA GLY A 162 5.12 5.52 -12.74
C GLY A 162 4.24 6.77 -12.86
N ASP A 163 3.41 6.83 -13.89
CA ASP A 163 2.59 7.97 -14.28
C ASP A 163 1.54 8.32 -13.23
N LYS A 164 0.97 7.28 -12.60
CA LYS A 164 -0.08 7.42 -11.60
C LYS A 164 0.45 7.41 -10.17
N LYS A 165 1.76 7.58 -9.97
CA LYS A 165 2.37 7.62 -8.61
C LYS A 165 1.75 8.64 -7.67
N VAL A 166 1.21 9.74 -8.20
CA VAL A 166 0.49 10.76 -7.41
C VAL A 166 -0.79 10.24 -6.74
N LYS A 167 -1.30 9.08 -7.16
CA LYS A 167 -2.41 8.39 -6.49
C LYS A 167 -1.97 7.64 -5.23
N LEU A 168 -0.68 7.31 -5.12
CA LEU A 168 -0.07 6.69 -3.93
C LEU A 168 0.79 7.67 -3.12
N HIS A 169 1.26 8.74 -3.75
CA HIS A 169 1.89 9.87 -3.10
C HIS A 169 0.86 11.00 -3.00
N LEU A 170 -0.08 10.87 -2.06
CA LEU A 170 -1.16 11.85 -1.88
C LEU A 170 -0.60 13.24 -1.56
N ASN A 171 -1.15 14.27 -2.20
CA ASN A 171 -0.77 15.64 -1.93
C ASN A 171 -1.49 16.17 -0.68
N GLY A 172 -0.74 16.69 0.29
CA GLY A 172 -1.27 17.31 1.49
C GLY A 172 -0.15 17.76 2.43
N THR A 173 -0.46 18.61 3.40
CA THR A 173 0.51 19.06 4.41
C THR A 173 0.08 18.74 5.84
N LYS A 174 -1.15 18.24 6.00
CA LYS A 174 -1.76 17.90 7.29
C LYS A 174 -2.68 16.71 7.11
N LEU A 175 -2.99 16.06 8.22
CA LEU A 175 -3.80 14.84 8.23
C LEU A 175 -5.19 15.06 7.63
N GLU A 176 -5.79 16.22 7.86
CA GLU A 176 -7.12 16.54 7.36
C GLU A 176 -7.19 16.61 5.83
N ASP A 177 -6.08 16.92 5.15
CA ASP A 177 -6.02 16.94 3.68
C ASP A 177 -6.17 15.52 3.12
N TYR A 178 -5.50 14.55 3.75
CA TYR A 178 -5.53 13.15 3.38
C TYR A 178 -6.83 12.46 3.77
N ALA A 179 -7.46 12.86 4.88
CA ALA A 179 -8.67 12.22 5.40
C ALA A 179 -9.82 12.23 4.38
N ASP A 180 -10.02 13.36 3.70
CA ASP A 180 -11.03 13.52 2.65
C ASP A 180 -10.74 12.64 1.43
N ILE A 181 -9.47 12.56 1.01
CA ILE A 181 -9.01 11.76 -0.12
C ILE A 181 -9.18 10.26 0.16
N LEU A 182 -8.67 9.79 1.30
CA LEU A 182 -8.66 8.37 1.67
C LEU A 182 -10.04 7.83 2.00
N ARG A 183 -10.96 8.68 2.47
CA ARG A 183 -12.36 8.29 2.69
C ARG A 183 -13.05 7.85 1.39
N MET A 184 -12.76 8.54 0.29
CA MET A 184 -13.35 8.25 -1.03
C MET A 184 -12.51 7.29 -1.87
N ALA A 185 -11.32 6.91 -1.39
CA ALA A 185 -10.41 6.05 -2.11
C ALA A 185 -10.96 4.62 -2.22
N LYS A 186 -10.83 4.04 -3.41
CA LYS A 186 -11.05 2.63 -3.69
C LYS A 186 -10.22 2.19 -4.90
N GLY A 187 -10.04 0.89 -5.03
CA GLY A 187 -9.20 0.29 -6.07
C GLY A 187 -7.78 0.02 -5.56
N PHE A 188 -6.93 -0.44 -6.46
CA PHE A 188 -5.60 -0.90 -6.16
C PHE A 188 -4.57 -0.45 -7.18
N ALA A 189 -3.30 -0.52 -6.79
CA ALA A 189 -2.15 -0.45 -7.68
C ALA A 189 -1.30 -1.71 -7.49
N THR A 190 -0.77 -2.24 -8.59
CA THR A 190 0.14 -3.39 -8.61
C THR A 190 1.41 -3.05 -9.37
N GLY A 191 2.50 -3.73 -9.03
CA GLY A 191 3.77 -3.53 -9.70
C GLY A 191 4.90 -4.30 -9.06
N ILE A 192 6.13 -3.87 -9.32
CA ILE A 192 7.34 -4.48 -8.76
C ILE A 192 8.03 -3.55 -7.78
N VAL A 193 8.62 -4.16 -6.77
CA VAL A 193 9.62 -3.54 -5.92
C VAL A 193 10.99 -3.78 -6.56
N CYS A 194 11.72 -2.71 -6.83
CA CYS A 194 13.12 -2.78 -7.22
C CYS A 194 14.00 -2.06 -6.20
N THR A 195 15.19 -2.59 -5.93
CA THR A 195 16.23 -1.84 -5.23
C THR A 195 16.99 -0.96 -6.20
N SER A 196 17.24 0.29 -5.78
CA SER A 196 18.23 1.17 -6.41
C SER A 196 18.81 2.09 -5.35
N ARG A 197 20.14 2.13 -5.25
CA ARG A 197 20.88 3.01 -4.31
C ARG A 197 20.44 2.89 -2.84
N GLY A 198 20.01 1.69 -2.41
CA GLY A 198 19.63 1.40 -1.03
C GLY A 198 18.19 1.76 -0.64
N ALA A 199 17.36 2.25 -1.57
CA ALA A 199 15.92 2.49 -1.37
C ALA A 199 15.05 1.45 -2.07
N ALA A 200 13.84 1.22 -1.55
CA ALA A 200 12.82 0.40 -2.19
C ALA A 200 11.99 1.26 -3.16
N ASN A 201 12.10 0.99 -4.46
CA ASN A 201 11.38 1.69 -5.51
C ASN A 201 10.19 0.84 -5.96
N LEU A 202 8.98 1.33 -5.73
CA LEU A 202 7.74 0.67 -6.12
C LEU A 202 7.34 1.19 -7.49
N TYR A 203 7.65 0.44 -8.53
CA TYR A 203 7.27 0.74 -9.90
C TYR A 203 5.85 0.26 -10.15
N ILE A 204 4.92 1.21 -10.26
CA ILE A 204 3.51 0.93 -10.53
C ILE A 204 3.38 0.52 -11.99
N MET A 205 2.88 -0.68 -12.24
CA MET A 205 2.68 -1.20 -13.60
C MET A 205 1.22 -1.10 -14.04
N SER A 206 0.30 -1.20 -13.09
CA SER A 206 -1.12 -1.05 -13.36
C SER A 206 -1.85 -0.56 -12.12
N ASP A 207 -2.92 0.19 -12.33
CA ASP A 207 -3.79 0.62 -11.24
C ASP A 207 -5.23 0.84 -11.71
N ASN A 208 -6.17 0.79 -10.77
CA ASN A 208 -7.55 1.23 -10.97
C ASN A 208 -7.99 2.13 -9.80
N ILE A 209 -7.06 2.91 -9.23
CA ILE A 209 -7.37 3.75 -8.08
C ILE A 209 -8.27 4.91 -8.51
N THR A 210 -9.36 5.11 -7.76
CA THR A 210 -10.26 6.26 -7.89
C THR A 210 -10.59 6.84 -6.52
N PHE A 211 -10.80 8.15 -6.49
CA PHE A 211 -11.19 8.92 -5.29
C PHE A 211 -12.64 9.42 -5.41
N LYS A 212 -13.50 8.64 -6.07
CA LYS A 212 -14.91 8.97 -6.28
C LYS A 212 -15.78 7.76 -6.00
N GLU A 213 -16.86 7.96 -5.24
CA GLU A 213 -17.76 6.89 -4.82
C GLU A 213 -18.45 6.18 -6.01
N ASP A 214 -18.90 6.93 -7.02
CA ASP A 214 -19.78 6.42 -8.09
C ASP A 214 -19.08 5.98 -9.39
N ILE A 215 -17.74 5.98 -9.42
CA ILE A 215 -17.00 5.56 -10.61
C ILE A 215 -16.58 4.11 -10.47
N ILE A 216 -16.88 3.27 -11.46
CA ILE A 216 -16.24 1.96 -11.63
C ILE A 216 -14.88 2.24 -12.28
N PRO A 217 -13.76 2.06 -11.59
CA PRO A 217 -12.47 2.39 -12.17
C PRO A 217 -12.06 1.33 -13.19
N GLU A 218 -11.68 1.79 -14.37
CA GLU A 218 -11.06 0.94 -15.39
C GLU A 218 -9.59 0.69 -15.03
N LEU A 219 -9.12 -0.51 -15.34
CA LEU A 219 -7.72 -0.89 -15.15
C LEU A 219 -6.85 -0.11 -16.15
N TYR A 220 -5.93 0.70 -15.62
CA TYR A 220 -4.87 1.35 -16.37
C TYR A 220 -3.61 0.47 -16.34
N ILE A 221 -2.94 0.35 -17.50
CA ILE A 221 -1.62 -0.26 -17.60
C ILE A 221 -0.63 0.83 -18.01
N ASP A 222 0.41 1.01 -17.22
CA ASP A 222 1.44 2.03 -17.39
C ASP A 222 2.53 1.55 -18.36
N GLN A 223 2.25 1.67 -19.66
CA GLN A 223 3.16 1.20 -20.71
C GLN A 223 4.51 1.93 -20.68
N GLU A 224 4.52 3.23 -20.37
CA GLU A 224 5.75 4.01 -20.28
C GLU A 224 6.63 3.51 -19.13
N ASN A 225 6.02 3.28 -17.96
CA ASN A 225 6.77 2.77 -16.81
C ASN A 225 7.25 1.32 -17.04
N LEU A 226 6.50 0.49 -17.78
CA LEU A 226 6.98 -0.84 -18.20
C LEU A 226 8.24 -0.76 -19.07
N VAL A 227 8.31 0.19 -20.01
CA VAL A 227 9.52 0.42 -20.82
C VAL A 227 10.69 0.90 -19.95
N ILE A 228 10.44 1.77 -18.97
CA ILE A 228 11.48 2.24 -18.03
C ILE A 228 12.03 1.07 -17.20
N ILE A 229 11.16 0.20 -16.71
CA ILE A 229 11.54 -1.01 -15.97
C ILE A 229 12.41 -1.90 -16.85
N ASP A 230 11.97 -2.16 -18.09
CA ASP A 230 12.69 -3.01 -19.05
C ASP A 230 14.09 -2.46 -19.33
N MET A 231 14.18 -1.17 -19.69
CA MET A 231 15.47 -0.51 -19.93
C MET A 231 16.35 -0.45 -18.69
N GLY A 232 15.77 -0.27 -17.50
CA GLY A 232 16.51 -0.22 -16.24
C GLY A 232 17.10 -1.57 -15.87
N ILE A 233 16.39 -2.66 -16.16
CA ILE A 233 16.86 -4.04 -16.00
C ILE A 233 17.95 -4.37 -17.01
N GLU A 234 17.73 -4.06 -18.29
CA GLU A 234 18.72 -4.32 -19.36
C GLU A 234 20.05 -3.60 -19.11
N ARG A 235 20.00 -2.45 -18.43
CA ARG A 235 21.18 -1.65 -18.06
C ARG A 235 21.75 -1.97 -16.69
N GLU A 236 21.21 -2.97 -15.99
CA GLU A 236 21.66 -3.39 -14.65
C GLU A 236 21.59 -2.23 -13.64
N LEU A 237 20.55 -1.39 -13.75
CA LEU A 237 20.29 -0.25 -12.87
C LEU A 237 19.14 -0.50 -11.89
N LEU A 238 18.22 -1.39 -12.27
CA LEU A 238 17.06 -1.79 -11.49
C LEU A 238 17.08 -3.29 -11.25
N PHE A 239 16.83 -3.64 -10.00
CA PHE A 239 16.96 -5.01 -9.55
C PHE A 239 15.68 -5.45 -8.85
N PRO A 240 14.90 -6.37 -9.45
CA PRO A 240 13.59 -6.75 -8.93
C PRO A 240 13.69 -7.65 -7.69
N ILE A 241 12.84 -7.36 -6.69
CA ILE A 241 12.83 -8.03 -5.38
C ILE A 241 11.54 -8.83 -5.19
N SER A 242 10.40 -8.18 -5.36
CA SER A 242 9.07 -8.75 -5.09
C SER A 242 8.02 -8.05 -5.94
N TRP A 243 6.87 -8.69 -6.13
CA TRP A 243 5.68 -7.96 -6.56
C TRP A 243 5.05 -7.27 -5.37
N PHE A 244 4.30 -6.20 -5.64
CA PHE A 244 3.42 -5.60 -4.65
C PHE A 244 2.02 -5.37 -5.21
N ARG A 245 1.04 -5.38 -4.30
CA ARG A 245 -0.30 -4.85 -4.51
C ARG A 245 -0.65 -3.96 -3.33
N ILE A 246 -1.17 -2.78 -3.60
CA ILE A 246 -1.71 -1.90 -2.57
C ILE A 246 -3.14 -1.52 -2.90
N ASP A 247 -4.07 -1.91 -2.02
CA ASP A 247 -5.48 -1.53 -2.05
C ASP A 247 -5.68 -0.32 -1.13
N LEU A 248 -6.25 0.77 -1.64
CA LEU A 248 -6.37 2.03 -0.89
C LEU A 248 -7.71 2.22 -0.18
N GLY A 249 -7.65 2.93 0.94
CA GLY A 249 -8.82 3.39 1.70
C GLY A 249 -9.43 2.27 2.55
N ILE A 250 -10.41 2.62 3.40
CA ILE A 250 -11.01 1.66 4.33
C ILE A 250 -11.70 0.47 3.63
N LYS A 251 -12.13 0.68 2.37
CA LYS A 251 -12.72 -0.36 1.52
C LYS A 251 -11.72 -1.45 1.11
N SER A 252 -10.42 -1.23 1.28
CA SER A 252 -9.42 -2.28 1.08
C SER A 252 -9.61 -3.47 2.02
N LEU A 253 -10.33 -3.31 3.14
CA LEU A 253 -10.68 -4.44 4.00
C LEU A 253 -11.61 -5.45 3.30
N GLU A 254 -12.36 -5.00 2.29
CA GLU A 254 -13.25 -5.86 1.51
C GLU A 254 -12.48 -6.85 0.61
N THR A 255 -11.17 -6.64 0.41
CA THR A 255 -10.32 -7.53 -0.41
C THR A 255 -9.68 -8.65 0.40
N LEU A 256 -9.93 -8.68 1.72
CA LEU A 256 -9.40 -9.73 2.60
C LEU A 256 -10.14 -11.06 2.38
N ASP A 257 -9.40 -12.16 2.38
CA ASP A 257 -9.93 -13.49 2.01
C ASP A 257 -11.13 -13.93 2.87
N LEU A 258 -11.17 -13.52 4.15
CA LEU A 258 -12.26 -13.84 5.08
C LEU A 258 -13.29 -12.71 5.24
N TRP A 259 -13.25 -11.66 4.42
CA TRP A 259 -14.12 -10.48 4.57
C TRP A 259 -15.61 -10.86 4.69
N ASP A 260 -16.10 -11.74 3.82
CA ASP A 260 -17.50 -12.18 3.84
C ASP A 260 -17.91 -12.88 5.13
N LYS A 261 -16.96 -13.46 5.87
CA LYS A 261 -17.22 -14.10 7.17
C LYS A 261 -17.18 -13.11 8.33
N ILE A 262 -16.50 -11.97 8.18
CA ILE A 262 -16.25 -11.03 9.27
C ILE A 262 -17.02 -9.71 9.16
N LYS A 263 -17.50 -9.34 7.97
CA LYS A 263 -18.12 -8.03 7.70
C LYS A 263 -19.30 -7.69 8.61
N ASP A 264 -20.05 -8.69 9.04
CA ASP A 264 -21.23 -8.54 9.90
C ASP A 264 -20.90 -8.66 11.40
N ASN A 265 -19.61 -8.75 11.77
CA ASN A 265 -19.19 -8.85 13.17
C ASN A 265 -19.50 -7.53 13.92
N PRO A 266 -20.31 -7.55 15.01
CA PRO A 266 -20.74 -6.33 15.70
C PRO A 266 -19.60 -5.49 16.27
N LYS A 267 -18.50 -6.13 16.71
CA LYS A 267 -17.34 -5.41 17.26
C LYS A 267 -16.58 -4.69 16.14
N LEU A 268 -16.44 -5.33 14.98
CA LEU A 268 -15.81 -4.75 13.81
C LEU A 268 -16.60 -3.55 13.29
N ILE A 269 -17.92 -3.71 13.10
CA ILE A 269 -18.81 -2.63 12.67
C ILE A 269 -18.66 -1.41 13.59
N LYS A 270 -18.71 -1.64 14.90
CA LYS A 270 -18.56 -0.56 15.89
C LYS A 270 -17.20 0.16 15.78
N ALA A 271 -16.11 -0.58 15.58
CA ALA A 271 -14.78 0.01 15.38
C ALA A 271 -14.72 0.86 14.10
N LEU A 272 -15.32 0.38 13.01
CA LEU A 272 -15.43 1.13 11.75
C LEU A 272 -16.28 2.40 11.90
N GLU A 273 -17.36 2.37 12.69
CA GLU A 273 -18.16 3.56 13.01
C GLU A 273 -17.40 4.60 13.84
N TYR A 274 -16.56 4.16 14.78
CA TYR A 274 -15.66 5.07 15.50
C TYR A 274 -14.64 5.70 14.55
N TYR A 275 -14.07 4.89 13.65
CA TYR A 275 -13.14 5.38 12.66
C TYR A 275 -13.79 6.39 11.70
N GLU A 276 -15.01 6.13 11.22
CA GLU A 276 -15.73 7.08 10.37
C GLU A 276 -15.97 8.41 11.10
N ARG A 277 -16.35 8.38 12.39
CA ARG A 277 -16.49 9.61 13.19
C ARG A 277 -15.18 10.38 13.33
N TYR A 278 -14.08 9.69 13.56
CA TYR A 278 -12.75 10.28 13.61
C TYR A 278 -12.39 10.98 12.29
N ILE A 279 -12.63 10.31 11.15
CA ILE A 279 -12.40 10.87 9.82
C ILE A 279 -13.29 12.10 9.57
N LEU A 280 -14.58 12.00 9.89
CA LEU A 280 -15.51 13.12 9.75
C LEU A 280 -15.08 14.33 10.59
N GLY A 281 -14.58 14.12 11.81
CA GLY A 281 -14.05 15.19 12.64
C GLY A 281 -12.84 15.91 12.01
N LEU A 282 -11.92 15.16 11.39
CA LEU A 282 -10.78 15.74 10.66
C LEU A 282 -11.26 16.55 9.45
N ILE A 283 -12.22 16.00 8.69
CA ILE A 283 -12.80 16.67 7.52
C ILE A 283 -13.52 17.96 7.95
N GLN A 284 -14.36 17.91 8.98
CA GLN A 284 -15.04 19.08 9.54
C GLN A 284 -14.03 20.16 9.97
N LYS A 285 -12.93 19.76 10.63
CA LYS A 285 -11.87 20.70 11.03
C LYS A 285 -11.25 21.39 9.83
N LYS A 286 -11.03 20.69 8.70
CA LYS A 286 -10.57 21.30 7.44
C LYS A 286 -11.55 22.36 6.95
N PHE A 287 -12.84 22.02 6.91
CA PHE A 287 -13.88 22.91 6.39
C PHE A 287 -14.15 24.11 7.31
N LYS A 288 -14.13 23.94 8.64
CA LYS A 288 -14.26 25.06 9.60
C LYS A 288 -13.16 26.10 9.40
N VAL A 289 -11.91 25.67 9.18
CA VAL A 289 -10.78 26.57 8.88
C VAL A 289 -10.95 27.28 7.53
N MET A 290 -11.55 26.63 6.52
CA MET A 290 -11.82 27.26 5.23
C MET A 290 -12.99 28.25 5.31
N ALA A 291 -14.05 27.92 6.05
CA ALA A 291 -15.24 28.76 6.22
C ALA A 291 -14.95 30.03 7.05
N SER A 292 -14.07 29.95 8.07
CA SER A 292 -13.65 31.12 8.84
C SER A 292 -12.88 32.16 8.00
N VAL A 293 -12.24 31.73 6.91
CA VAL A 293 -11.62 32.63 5.92
C VAL A 293 -12.66 33.33 5.04
N ILE A 294 -13.85 32.74 4.88
CA ILE A 294 -14.96 33.25 4.04
C ILE A 294 -16.00 34.02 4.87
N GLY A 295 -15.91 33.99 6.21
CA GLY A 295 -16.76 34.78 7.11
C GLY A 295 -18.10 34.14 7.47
N THR A 296 -18.26 32.82 7.34
CA THR A 296 -19.49 32.08 7.65
C THR A 296 -19.27 31.09 8.79
N ASP A 297 -20.13 31.16 9.81
CA ASP A 297 -20.07 30.29 10.99
C ASP A 297 -20.71 28.93 10.69
N PHE A 298 -19.88 27.98 10.27
CA PHE A 298 -20.29 26.66 9.75
C PHE A 298 -20.49 25.60 10.86
N GLY A 299 -20.28 25.99 12.13
CA GLY A 299 -20.04 25.09 13.24
C GLY A 299 -21.23 24.24 13.66
N ASP A 300 -22.38 24.89 13.88
CA ASP A 300 -23.50 24.28 14.62
C ASP A 300 -24.51 23.57 13.70
N ASP A 301 -24.65 23.98 12.44
CA ASP A 301 -25.63 23.39 11.52
C ASP A 301 -25.16 22.04 10.94
N PHE A 302 -23.86 21.87 10.72
CA PHE A 302 -23.33 20.62 10.12
C PHE A 302 -23.36 19.43 11.10
N ASP A 303 -23.17 19.69 12.40
CA ASP A 303 -23.19 18.66 13.44
C ASP A 303 -24.62 18.18 13.76
N ASN A 304 -25.66 18.85 13.26
CA ASN A 304 -27.05 18.41 13.39
C ASN A 304 -27.56 17.59 12.19
N LEU A 305 -26.79 17.49 11.10
CA LEU A 305 -27.15 16.72 9.92
C LEU A 305 -27.04 15.21 10.14
N SER A 306 -27.91 14.43 9.49
CA SER A 306 -27.79 12.97 9.42
C SER A 306 -26.54 12.53 8.64
N PRO A 307 -26.05 11.28 8.78
CA PRO A 307 -24.87 10.81 8.05
C PRO A 307 -24.97 10.90 6.51
N ILE A 308 -26.18 10.81 5.97
CA ILE A 308 -26.43 10.94 4.52
C ILE A 308 -26.35 12.42 4.11
N GLU A 309 -26.99 13.30 4.87
CA GLU A 309 -26.95 14.75 4.62
C GLU A 309 -25.54 15.32 4.79
N ARG A 310 -24.77 14.83 5.78
CA ARG A 310 -23.36 15.19 5.92
C ARG A 310 -22.54 14.75 4.72
N ARG A 311 -22.76 13.52 4.22
CA ARG A 311 -22.08 13.03 3.00
C ARG A 311 -22.41 13.89 1.79
N GLN A 312 -23.69 14.21 1.60
CA GLN A 312 -24.14 15.04 0.49
C GLN A 312 -23.59 16.47 0.59
N ALA A 313 -23.67 17.10 1.77
CA ALA A 313 -23.15 18.44 2.00
C ALA A 313 -21.63 18.51 1.74
N LEU A 314 -20.85 17.53 2.22
CA LEU A 314 -19.41 17.47 1.95
C LEU A 314 -19.10 17.31 0.45
N ARG A 315 -19.89 16.49 -0.25
CA ARG A 315 -19.76 16.30 -1.71
C ARG A 315 -20.07 17.59 -2.46
N ASP A 316 -21.14 18.29 -2.09
CA ASP A 316 -21.55 19.56 -2.71
C ASP A 316 -20.54 20.67 -2.45
N MET A 317 -19.98 20.75 -1.24
CA MET A 317 -18.89 21.67 -0.90
C MET A 317 -17.62 21.38 -1.70
N SER A 318 -17.22 20.12 -1.78
CA SER A 318 -16.05 19.70 -2.57
C SER A 318 -16.22 20.09 -4.05
N GLN A 319 -17.40 19.90 -4.62
CA GLN A 319 -17.70 20.33 -5.99
C GLN A 319 -17.71 21.85 -6.17
N ALA A 320 -18.32 22.58 -5.24
CA ALA A 320 -18.37 24.05 -5.29
C ALA A 320 -16.96 24.65 -5.22
N ILE A 321 -16.11 24.15 -4.32
CA ILE A 321 -14.71 24.58 -4.19
C ILE A 321 -13.93 24.26 -5.46
N ARG A 322 -14.13 23.08 -6.05
CA ARG A 322 -13.47 22.71 -7.30
C ARG A 322 -13.82 23.68 -8.44
N LYS A 323 -15.10 24.00 -8.61
CA LYS A 323 -15.55 25.00 -9.60
C LYS A 323 -14.95 26.37 -9.35
N LEU A 324 -14.99 26.86 -8.11
CA LEU A 324 -14.38 28.14 -7.74
C LEU A 324 -12.87 28.15 -7.98
N THR A 325 -12.18 27.05 -7.68
CA THR A 325 -10.74 26.94 -7.89
C THR A 325 -10.38 26.91 -9.37
N GLU A 326 -11.20 26.27 -10.22
CA GLU A 326 -11.05 26.24 -11.67
C GLU A 326 -11.36 27.62 -12.31
N GLU A 327 -12.29 28.40 -11.74
CA GLU A 327 -12.64 29.75 -12.21
C GLU A 327 -11.61 30.82 -11.81
N TYR A 328 -11.07 30.76 -10.60
CA TYR A 328 -10.21 31.83 -10.05
C TYR A 328 -8.70 31.57 -10.16
N LYS A 329 -8.27 30.41 -10.69
CA LYS A 329 -6.85 30.11 -10.99
C LYS A 329 -6.49 30.16 -12.49
N LYS A 330 -7.30 30.82 -13.32
CA LYS A 330 -6.89 31.30 -14.65
C LYS A 330 -6.30 32.70 -14.56
#